data_AF-A0A1B8C3T6-F1
#
_entry.id   AF-A0A1B8C3T6-F1
#
_cell.length_a   1.000
_cell.length_b   1.000
_cell.length_c   1.000
_cell.angle_alpha   90.00
_cell.angle_beta   90.00
_cell.angle_gamma   90.00
#
_symmetry.space_group_name_H-M   'P 1'
#
loop_
_entity.id
_entity.type
_entity.pdbx_description
1 polymer ?
#
loop_
_entity_poly.entity_id
_entity_poly.type
_entity_poly.pdbx_seq_one_letter_code
_entity_poly.pdbx_strand_id
1 'polypeptide(L)'
;MEEVGELLENLRVKEPPHPTTTTPIKIGDKNYDIELSEIPYLSAFANFERTKAQTQQMELVHGPIAHFDIALEGMEFGFRQCFRSLPPDLAQHHALCETYEFLCIDVLGGQSLNEIIGGLKAGKKDHKRMDKLLKFIKADRSKARDAAFKLLYLILRGEFEDETKDSTKVYNAVMFIVSHAHTFQSRTRKVVRAAYEERFFVSVKQRAGLDKWEKTDAAELAEEDEDENDVTTEEEEEPIYFCYDSYSRSYYDSYYDETQGES
;
A
#
# COMPACT_ATOMS: atom_id res chain seq x y z
N MET A 1 28.44 -32.32 29.04
CA MET A 1 27.55 -31.14 29.20
C MET A 1 26.99 -30.65 27.86
N GLU A 2 27.20 -31.36 26.75
CA GLU A 2 26.70 -30.99 25.42
C GLU A 2 25.36 -31.66 25.06
N GLU A 3 25.03 -32.81 25.65
CA GLU A 3 23.82 -33.57 25.31
C GLU A 3 22.50 -33.01 25.89
N VAL A 4 22.56 -32.03 26.80
CA VAL A 4 21.35 -31.41 27.38
C VAL A 4 20.85 -30.25 26.52
N GLY A 5 21.72 -29.66 25.68
CA GLY A 5 21.37 -28.55 24.79
C GLY A 5 20.49 -28.98 23.62
N GLU A 6 20.81 -30.13 22.99
CA GLU A 6 20.07 -30.63 21.83
C GLU A 6 18.66 -31.16 22.17
N LEU A 7 18.43 -31.60 23.41
CA LEU A 7 17.10 -32.04 23.86
C LEU A 7 16.14 -30.86 24.10
N LEU A 8 16.65 -29.67 24.38
CA LEU A 8 15.82 -28.47 24.59
C LEU A 8 15.41 -27.79 23.28
N GLU A 9 16.20 -27.89 22.21
CA GLU A 9 15.80 -27.37 20.89
C GLU A 9 14.66 -28.19 20.25
N ASN A 10 14.60 -29.49 20.52
CA ASN A 10 13.54 -30.37 20.02
C ASN A 10 12.22 -30.26 20.80
N LEU A 11 12.21 -29.55 21.94
CA LEU A 11 11.02 -29.29 22.76
C LEU A 11 10.38 -27.91 22.50
N ARG A 12 10.90 -27.14 21.54
CA ARG A 12 10.17 -25.99 20.98
C ARG A 12 9.01 -26.53 20.14
N VAL A 13 7.94 -26.89 20.85
CA VAL A 13 6.60 -27.00 20.31
C VAL A 13 6.34 -25.67 19.58
N LYS A 14 6.41 -25.70 18.24
CA LYS A 14 5.80 -24.65 17.43
C LYS A 14 4.33 -24.68 17.81
N GLU A 15 3.88 -23.66 18.54
CA GLU A 15 2.45 -23.45 18.71
C GLU A 15 1.81 -23.54 17.33
N PRO A 16 0.82 -24.43 17.12
CA PRO A 16 0.08 -24.43 15.88
C PRO A 16 -0.55 -23.04 15.72
N PRO A 17 -0.63 -22.48 14.49
CA PRO A 17 -1.36 -21.24 14.28
C PRO A 17 -2.76 -21.42 14.89
N HIS A 18 -3.15 -20.50 15.77
CA HIS A 18 -4.51 -20.48 16.28
C HIS A 18 -5.47 -20.54 15.10
N PRO A 19 -6.48 -21.42 15.09
CA PRO A 19 -7.48 -21.41 14.03
C PRO A 19 -8.18 -20.06 14.08
N THR A 20 -7.89 -19.20 13.10
CA THR A 20 -8.60 -17.94 12.90
C THR A 20 -10.06 -18.28 12.70
N THR A 21 -10.88 -17.87 13.66
CA THR A 21 -12.29 -18.24 13.70
C THR A 21 -13.05 -17.29 12.78
N THR A 22 -13.19 -17.68 11.52
CA THR A 22 -13.98 -16.92 10.55
C THR A 22 -15.47 -17.09 10.82
N THR A 23 -16.25 -16.04 10.54
CA THR A 23 -17.70 -16.02 10.70
C THR A 23 -18.37 -15.89 9.33
N PRO A 24 -19.32 -16.78 8.98
CA PRO A 24 -20.07 -16.65 7.75
C PRO A 24 -21.00 -15.44 7.81
N ILE A 25 -20.92 -14.58 6.81
CA ILE A 25 -21.76 -13.39 6.65
C ILE A 25 -22.09 -13.18 5.16
N LYS A 26 -23.33 -12.80 4.89
CA LYS A 26 -23.77 -12.40 3.57
C LYS A 26 -23.76 -10.88 3.46
N ILE A 27 -23.05 -10.32 2.48
CA ILE A 27 -22.98 -8.88 2.22
C ILE A 27 -23.50 -8.65 0.80
N GLY A 28 -24.68 -8.03 0.69
CA GLY A 28 -25.40 -7.95 -0.57
C GLY A 28 -25.83 -9.32 -1.08
N ASP A 29 -25.30 -9.74 -2.22
CA ASP A 29 -25.59 -11.02 -2.87
C ASP A 29 -24.49 -12.08 -2.69
N LYS A 30 -23.35 -11.71 -2.11
CA LYS A 30 -22.18 -12.58 -1.91
C LYS A 30 -22.06 -13.07 -0.47
N ASN A 31 -21.55 -14.29 -0.29
CA ASN A 31 -21.23 -14.89 1.02
C ASN A 31 -19.74 -14.80 1.27
N TYR A 32 -19.36 -14.52 2.51
CA TYR A 32 -17.98 -14.36 2.96
C TYR A 32 -17.77 -15.08 4.30
N ASP A 33 -16.55 -15.57 4.51
CA ASP A 33 -16.09 -16.07 5.80
C ASP A 33 -15.07 -15.08 6.36
N ILE A 34 -15.48 -14.26 7.32
CA ILE A 34 -14.70 -13.08 7.75
C ILE A 34 -14.22 -13.23 9.18
N GLU A 35 -12.95 -12.90 9.41
CA GLU A 35 -12.43 -12.67 10.75
C GLU A 35 -12.95 -11.33 11.29
N LEU A 36 -14.02 -11.36 12.08
CA LEU A 36 -14.69 -10.16 12.57
C LEU A 36 -13.79 -9.26 13.44
N SER A 37 -12.75 -9.81 14.08
CA SER A 37 -11.79 -9.01 14.87
C SER A 37 -11.04 -7.98 14.04
N GLU A 38 -10.82 -8.24 12.76
CA GLU A 38 -10.09 -7.35 11.85
C GLU A 38 -10.96 -6.22 11.30
N ILE A 39 -12.30 -6.35 11.36
CA ILE A 39 -13.25 -5.37 10.83
C ILE A 39 -14.20 -4.89 11.93
N PRO A 40 -13.85 -3.79 12.64
CA PRO A 40 -14.59 -3.34 13.83
C PRO A 40 -16.07 -3.09 13.59
N TYR A 41 -16.44 -2.52 12.44
CA TYR A 41 -17.84 -2.30 12.08
C TYR A 41 -18.63 -3.63 12.02
N LEU A 42 -18.10 -4.64 11.33
CA LEU A 42 -18.78 -5.93 11.17
C LEU A 42 -18.82 -6.69 12.49
N SER A 43 -17.81 -6.55 13.35
CA SER A 43 -17.85 -7.06 14.72
C SER A 43 -19.01 -6.47 15.52
N ALA A 44 -19.15 -5.14 15.49
CA ALA A 44 -20.24 -4.44 16.17
C ALA A 44 -21.62 -4.83 15.59
N PHE A 45 -21.73 -4.91 14.27
CA PHE A 45 -22.93 -5.36 13.57
C PHE A 45 -23.33 -6.79 13.98
N ALA A 46 -22.40 -7.73 13.96
CA ALA A 46 -22.66 -9.11 14.34
C ALA A 46 -23.11 -9.23 15.81
N ASN A 47 -22.50 -8.45 16.71
CA ASN A 47 -22.92 -8.42 18.13
C ASN A 47 -24.33 -7.84 18.30
N PHE A 48 -24.66 -6.78 17.56
CA PHE A 48 -26.00 -6.19 17.57
C PHE A 48 -27.07 -7.16 17.05
N GLU A 49 -26.83 -7.84 15.93
CA GLU A 49 -27.79 -8.81 15.40
C GLU A 49 -27.94 -10.04 16.31
N ARG A 50 -26.85 -10.56 16.89
CA ARG A 50 -26.92 -11.66 17.86
C ARG A 50 -27.70 -11.30 19.13
N THR A 51 -27.55 -10.07 19.63
CA THR A 51 -28.29 -9.62 20.83
C THR A 51 -29.78 -9.46 20.58
N LYS A 52 -30.19 -9.09 19.35
CA LYS A 52 -31.60 -9.09 18.93
C LYS A 52 -32.18 -10.50 18.81
N ALA A 53 -31.41 -11.43 18.26
CA ALA A 53 -31.92 -12.75 17.88
C ALA A 53 -32.31 -13.66 19.07
N GLN A 54 -31.84 -13.35 20.29
CA GLN A 54 -32.16 -13.93 21.62
C GLN A 54 -32.19 -15.47 21.77
N THR A 55 -32.25 -16.31 20.72
CA THR A 55 -32.39 -17.77 20.86
C THR A 55 -32.13 -18.63 19.61
N GLN A 56 -31.82 -18.08 18.43
CA GLN A 56 -31.47 -18.90 17.24
C GLN A 56 -30.24 -18.36 16.50
N GLN A 57 -29.41 -19.26 15.98
CA GLN A 57 -28.35 -18.93 15.02
C GLN A 57 -29.02 -18.30 13.79
N MET A 58 -29.01 -16.97 13.75
CA MET A 58 -29.49 -16.21 12.62
C MET A 58 -28.33 -15.99 11.65
N GLU A 59 -28.57 -16.25 10.37
CA GLU A 59 -27.65 -15.92 9.29
C GLU A 59 -27.36 -14.41 9.33
N LEU A 60 -26.09 -14.02 9.41
CA LEU A 60 -25.70 -12.62 9.38
C LEU A 60 -25.86 -12.10 7.95
N VAL A 61 -26.80 -11.18 7.74
CA VAL A 61 -27.08 -10.58 6.43
C VAL A 61 -26.96 -9.07 6.53
N HIS A 62 -26.02 -8.50 5.78
CA HIS A 62 -25.81 -7.08 5.64
C HIS A 62 -26.15 -6.62 4.22
N GLY A 63 -26.55 -5.36 4.06
CA GLY A 63 -26.74 -4.74 2.75
C GLY A 63 -25.44 -4.71 1.93
N PRO A 64 -25.50 -4.41 0.62
CA PRO A 64 -24.30 -4.27 -0.20
C PRO A 64 -23.39 -3.16 0.32
N ILE A 65 -22.08 -3.42 0.30
CA ILE A 65 -21.04 -2.44 0.64
C ILE A 65 -20.19 -2.24 -0.63
N ALA A 66 -19.97 -0.99 -1.04
CA ALA A 66 -19.20 -0.69 -2.25
C ALA A 66 -17.75 -1.17 -2.11
N HIS A 67 -17.19 -1.79 -3.16
CA HIS A 67 -15.81 -2.28 -3.21
C HIS A 67 -15.39 -3.17 -2.03
N PHE A 68 -16.33 -3.87 -1.40
CA PHE A 68 -16.05 -4.67 -0.21
C PHE A 68 -15.06 -5.80 -0.46
N ASP A 69 -15.16 -6.46 -1.62
CA ASP A 69 -14.23 -7.48 -2.08
C ASP A 69 -12.80 -6.93 -2.22
N ILE A 70 -12.66 -5.78 -2.88
CA ILE A 70 -11.35 -5.12 -3.04
C ILE A 70 -10.79 -4.66 -1.69
N ALA A 71 -11.66 -4.18 -0.79
CA ALA A 71 -11.26 -3.77 0.55
C ALA A 71 -10.68 -4.95 1.34
N LEU A 72 -11.34 -6.11 1.28
CA LEU A 72 -10.93 -7.35 1.91
C LEU A 72 -9.62 -7.88 1.32
N GLU A 73 -9.49 -7.92 -0.01
CA GLU A 73 -8.23 -8.30 -0.68
C GLU A 73 -7.05 -7.43 -0.24
N GLY A 74 -7.28 -6.12 -0.09
CA GLY A 74 -6.28 -5.18 0.40
C GLY A 74 -5.82 -5.45 1.83
N MET A 75 -6.73 -5.92 2.71
CA MET A 75 -6.39 -6.32 4.08
C MET A 75 -5.62 -7.63 4.12
N GLU A 76 -6.06 -8.63 3.35
CA GLU A 76 -5.51 -9.99 3.40
C GLU A 76 -4.16 -10.10 2.69
N PHE A 77 -4.02 -9.47 1.52
CA PHE A 77 -2.85 -9.62 0.65
C PHE A 77 -2.00 -8.35 0.54
N GLY A 78 -2.46 -7.25 1.13
CA GLY A 78 -1.80 -5.94 1.17
C GLY A 78 -2.41 -4.92 0.20
N PHE A 79 -2.42 -3.66 0.64
CA PHE A 79 -3.14 -2.56 -0.01
C PHE A 79 -2.69 -2.23 -1.43
N ARG A 80 -1.52 -2.70 -1.89
CA ARG A 80 -1.13 -2.60 -3.31
C ARG A 80 -2.14 -3.27 -4.25
N GLN A 81 -2.87 -4.27 -3.79
CA GLN A 81 -3.90 -4.95 -4.58
C GLN A 81 -5.03 -4.00 -4.97
N CYS A 82 -5.33 -2.99 -4.16
CA CYS A 82 -6.37 -2.02 -4.47
C CYS A 82 -6.10 -1.28 -5.81
N PHE A 83 -4.84 -0.98 -6.13
CA PHE A 83 -4.47 -0.37 -7.42
C PHE A 83 -4.55 -1.36 -8.60
N ARG A 84 -4.41 -2.66 -8.33
CA ARG A 84 -4.51 -3.71 -9.35
C ARG A 84 -5.97 -4.00 -9.68
N SER A 85 -6.83 -4.07 -8.66
CA SER A 85 -8.25 -4.41 -8.76
C SER A 85 -9.13 -3.22 -9.21
N LEU A 86 -8.68 -1.96 -9.04
CA LEU A 86 -9.40 -0.78 -9.50
C LEU A 86 -8.80 -0.18 -10.79
N PRO A 87 -9.64 0.38 -11.68
CA PRO A 87 -9.15 1.21 -12.77
C PRO A 87 -8.48 2.47 -12.23
N PRO A 88 -7.60 3.15 -12.99
CA PRO A 88 -6.96 4.40 -12.59
C PRO A 88 -7.93 5.60 -12.62
N ASP A 89 -9.09 5.44 -12.01
CA ASP A 89 -10.13 6.45 -11.79
C ASP A 89 -10.13 6.86 -10.32
N LEU A 90 -9.94 8.15 -10.06
CA LEU A 90 -9.85 8.70 -8.71
C LEU A 90 -11.18 8.52 -7.95
N ALA A 91 -12.33 8.58 -8.64
CA ALA A 91 -13.64 8.42 -7.99
C ALA A 91 -13.83 7.03 -7.39
N GLN A 92 -13.34 5.96 -8.05
CA GLN A 92 -13.39 4.61 -7.49
C GLN A 92 -12.50 4.49 -6.24
N HIS A 93 -11.35 5.16 -6.24
CA HIS A 93 -10.43 5.14 -5.09
C HIS A 93 -10.98 5.93 -3.91
N HIS A 94 -11.71 7.03 -4.15
CA HIS A 94 -12.50 7.72 -3.12
C HIS A 94 -13.53 6.78 -2.49
N ALA A 95 -14.35 6.12 -3.30
CA ALA A 95 -15.36 5.18 -2.82
C ALA A 95 -14.75 4.02 -2.02
N LEU A 96 -13.59 3.51 -2.43
CA LEU A 96 -12.86 2.49 -1.65
C LEU A 96 -12.35 3.04 -0.30
N CYS A 97 -11.81 4.26 -0.27
CA CYS A 97 -11.37 4.88 0.98
C CYS A 97 -12.56 5.14 1.93
N GLU A 98 -13.71 5.54 1.40
CA GLU A 98 -14.97 5.65 2.15
C GLU A 98 -15.41 4.30 2.74
N THR A 99 -15.25 3.21 1.98
CA THR A 99 -15.52 1.86 2.49
C THR A 99 -14.61 1.51 3.66
N TYR A 100 -13.30 1.80 3.58
CA TYR A 100 -12.39 1.55 4.70
C TYR A 100 -12.79 2.34 5.96
N GLU A 101 -13.20 3.60 5.81
CA GLU A 101 -13.68 4.41 6.95
C GLU A 101 -15.00 3.89 7.51
N PHE A 102 -15.96 3.53 6.65
CA PHE A 102 -17.23 2.92 7.05
C PHE A 102 -17.03 1.62 7.83
N LEU A 103 -16.08 0.79 7.38
CA LEU A 103 -15.71 -0.47 8.04
C LEU A 103 -14.86 -0.25 9.31
N CYS A 104 -14.42 0.98 9.55
CA CYS A 104 -13.53 1.39 10.64
C CYS A 104 -12.18 0.65 10.61
N ILE A 105 -11.61 0.46 9.42
CA ILE A 105 -10.32 -0.19 9.22
C ILE A 105 -9.20 0.86 9.29
N ASP A 106 -8.19 0.61 10.12
CA ASP A 106 -6.99 1.46 10.17
C ASP A 106 -6.03 1.10 9.03
N VAL A 107 -6.26 1.72 7.86
CA VAL A 107 -5.41 1.56 6.67
C VAL A 107 -3.97 2.01 6.94
N LEU A 108 -3.79 3.05 7.76
CA LEU A 108 -2.46 3.58 8.06
C LEU A 108 -1.71 2.65 9.02
N GLY A 109 -2.41 1.93 9.89
CA GLY A 109 -1.82 1.11 10.94
C GLY A 109 -1.07 1.97 11.96
N GLY A 110 -1.63 3.14 12.28
CA GLY A 110 -1.01 4.16 13.14
C GLY A 110 0.25 4.85 12.56
N GLN A 111 0.60 4.61 11.30
CA GLN A 111 1.80 5.18 10.70
C GLN A 111 1.66 6.68 10.40
N SER A 112 2.67 7.45 10.78
CA SER A 112 2.83 8.86 10.42
C SER A 112 3.22 9.05 8.94
N LEU A 113 3.02 10.27 8.42
CA LEU A 113 3.46 10.64 7.06
C LEU A 113 4.95 10.32 6.81
N ASN A 114 5.82 10.56 7.80
CA ASN A 114 7.25 10.29 7.66
C ASN A 114 7.56 8.80 7.55
N GLU A 115 6.84 7.95 8.29
CA GLU A 115 7.00 6.50 8.22
C GLU A 115 6.48 5.94 6.89
N ILE A 116 5.37 6.47 6.39
CA ILE A 116 4.84 6.15 5.05
C ILE A 116 5.88 6.52 3.98
N ILE A 117 6.44 7.74 4.04
CA ILE A 117 7.51 8.18 3.12
C ILE A 117 8.75 7.28 3.24
N GLY A 118 9.10 6.83 4.45
CA GLY A 118 10.14 5.83 4.66
C GLY A 118 9.84 4.51 3.95
N GLY A 119 8.59 4.05 4.03
CA GLY A 119 8.07 2.86 3.35
C GLY A 119 8.18 2.94 1.82
N LEU A 120 7.85 4.10 1.22
CA LEU A 120 8.01 4.31 -0.23
C LEU A 120 9.44 4.07 -0.70
N LYS A 121 10.42 4.41 0.15
CA LYS A 121 11.85 4.27 -0.15
C LYS A 121 12.39 2.85 0.08
N ALA A 122 11.60 1.92 0.64
CA ALA A 122 12.00 0.51 0.80
C ALA A 122 12.25 -0.22 -0.53
N GLY A 123 11.69 0.31 -1.63
CA GLY A 123 11.97 -0.13 -3.00
C GLY A 123 13.36 0.27 -3.53
N LYS A 124 14.12 1.10 -2.79
CA LYS A 124 15.45 1.56 -3.20
C LYS A 124 16.51 0.53 -2.79
N LYS A 125 17.28 0.03 -3.75
CA LYS A 125 18.49 -0.75 -3.45
C LYS A 125 19.55 0.19 -2.87
N ASP A 126 19.90 0.04 -1.59
CA ASP A 126 21.02 0.76 -0.99
C ASP A 126 22.34 0.29 -1.63
N HIS A 127 22.84 1.08 -2.58
CA HIS A 127 24.13 0.86 -3.25
C HIS A 127 25.35 1.26 -2.39
N LYS A 128 25.21 1.35 -1.06
CA LYS A 128 26.32 1.77 -0.19
C LYS A 128 27.07 0.56 0.40
N ARG A 129 28.26 0.35 -0.19
CA ARG A 129 29.47 -0.35 0.32
C ARG A 129 29.59 -1.86 0.07
N MET A 130 30.13 -2.13 -1.13
CA MET A 130 31.26 -3.01 -1.49
C MET A 130 31.28 -4.50 -1.09
N ASP A 131 31.65 -5.25 -2.12
CA ASP A 131 32.39 -6.52 -2.15
C ASP A 131 31.65 -7.85 -1.94
N LYS A 132 31.50 -8.56 -3.08
CA LYS A 132 31.49 -10.02 -3.27
C LYS A 132 30.49 -10.89 -2.50
N LEU A 133 29.66 -10.32 -1.64
CA LEU A 133 28.50 -10.98 -1.02
C LEU A 133 27.21 -10.48 -1.69
N LEU A 134 27.17 -10.55 -3.02
CA LEU A 134 26.07 -10.12 -3.88
C LEU A 134 24.85 -11.05 -3.73
N LYS A 135 24.35 -11.21 -2.52
CA LYS A 135 23.11 -11.94 -2.20
C LYS A 135 22.06 -10.94 -1.70
N PHE A 136 21.16 -10.59 -2.61
CA PHE A 136 19.72 -10.47 -2.33
C PHE A 136 19.25 -9.52 -1.22
N ILE A 137 19.74 -8.28 -1.13
CA ILE A 137 18.85 -7.21 -0.61
C ILE A 137 17.88 -6.86 -1.75
N LYS A 138 16.92 -7.77 -2.01
CA LYS A 138 15.83 -7.56 -2.95
C LYS A 138 15.07 -6.35 -2.41
N ALA A 139 15.01 -5.28 -3.20
CA ALA A 139 14.19 -4.13 -2.87
C ALA A 139 12.77 -4.61 -2.59
N ASP A 140 12.20 -4.23 -1.46
CA ASP A 140 10.86 -4.66 -1.06
C ASP A 140 9.82 -3.80 -1.78
N ARG A 141 9.56 -4.16 -3.04
CA ARG A 141 8.58 -3.46 -3.90
C ARG A 141 7.18 -3.57 -3.32
N SER A 142 6.82 -4.70 -2.71
CA SER A 142 5.51 -4.90 -2.09
C SER A 142 5.26 -3.88 -1.00
N LYS A 143 6.22 -3.72 -0.07
CA LYS A 143 6.14 -2.70 0.99
C LYS A 143 6.09 -1.28 0.45
N ALA A 144 6.87 -0.98 -0.59
CA ALA A 144 6.84 0.34 -1.22
C ALA A 144 5.47 0.63 -1.87
N ARG A 145 4.88 -0.35 -2.56
CA ARG A 145 3.57 -0.25 -3.20
C ARG A 145 2.44 -0.15 -2.18
N ASP A 146 2.50 -0.90 -1.08
CA ASP A 146 1.53 -0.77 0.03
C ASP A 146 1.63 0.63 0.67
N ALA A 147 2.86 1.14 0.87
CA ALA A 147 3.07 2.51 1.36
C ALA A 147 2.52 3.57 0.38
N ALA A 148 2.53 3.31 -0.93
CA ALA A 148 1.90 4.21 -1.91
C ALA A 148 0.37 4.26 -1.74
N PHE A 149 -0.27 3.13 -1.42
CA PHE A 149 -1.70 3.15 -1.11
C PHE A 149 -1.98 3.87 0.21
N LYS A 150 -1.17 3.65 1.24
CA LYS A 150 -1.30 4.39 2.51
C LYS A 150 -1.13 5.90 2.31
N LEU A 151 -0.20 6.32 1.44
CA LEU A 151 -0.07 7.72 1.06
C LEU A 151 -1.34 8.23 0.35
N LEU A 152 -1.89 7.46 -0.59
CA LEU A 152 -3.15 7.80 -1.26
C LEU A 152 -4.28 7.98 -0.23
N TYR A 153 -4.46 7.02 0.68
CA TYR A 153 -5.48 7.07 1.73
C TYR A 153 -5.29 8.31 2.61
N LEU A 154 -4.05 8.61 3.02
CA LEU A 154 -3.74 9.81 3.79
C LEU A 154 -4.06 11.10 3.00
N ILE A 155 -3.78 11.13 1.69
CA ILE A 155 -4.16 12.26 0.83
C ILE A 155 -5.68 12.36 0.72
N LEU A 156 -6.46 11.28 0.62
CA LEU A 156 -7.91 11.40 0.42
C LEU A 156 -8.69 11.64 1.72
N ARG A 157 -8.28 11.02 2.84
CA ARG A 157 -9.04 11.00 4.11
C ARG A 157 -8.26 11.49 5.32
N GLY A 158 -6.94 11.54 5.24
CA GLY A 158 -6.09 11.85 6.38
C GLY A 158 -6.20 13.30 6.85
N GLU A 159 -5.92 13.53 8.13
CA GLU A 159 -5.70 14.86 8.68
C GLU A 159 -4.20 15.19 8.63
N PHE A 160 -3.86 16.46 8.36
CA PHE A 160 -2.48 16.96 8.39
C PHE A 160 -2.35 17.99 9.51
N GLU A 161 -1.28 17.89 10.30
CA GLU A 161 -1.03 18.82 11.41
C GLU A 161 -0.72 20.23 10.87
N ASP A 162 0.04 20.31 9.78
CA ASP A 162 0.34 21.56 9.09
C ASP A 162 0.23 21.34 7.58
N GLU A 163 -0.95 21.63 7.04
CA GLU A 163 -1.27 21.38 5.64
C GLU A 163 -0.27 22.03 4.67
N THR A 164 0.33 23.18 5.03
CA THR A 164 1.31 23.83 4.16
C THR A 164 2.66 23.10 4.14
N LYS A 165 3.18 22.74 5.33
CA LYS A 165 4.44 22.01 5.44
C LYS A 165 4.30 20.58 4.92
N ASP A 166 3.20 19.92 5.26
CA ASP A 166 2.95 18.54 4.88
C ASP A 166 2.62 18.42 3.40
N SER A 167 1.93 19.40 2.78
CA SER A 167 1.74 19.42 1.32
C SER A 167 3.07 19.38 0.56
N THR A 168 4.12 20.05 1.07
CA THR A 168 5.45 20.01 0.45
C THR A 168 6.10 18.62 0.58
N LYS A 169 5.93 17.95 1.73
CA LYS A 169 6.43 16.58 1.92
C LYS A 169 5.67 15.59 1.04
N VAL A 170 4.34 15.72 0.97
CA VAL A 170 3.48 14.90 0.12
C VAL A 170 3.84 15.12 -1.35
N TYR A 171 4.05 16.36 -1.79
CA TYR A 171 4.53 16.64 -3.14
C TYR A 171 5.81 15.86 -3.48
N ASN A 172 6.81 15.89 -2.58
CA ASN A 172 8.06 15.16 -2.80
C ASN A 172 7.85 13.64 -2.84
N ALA A 173 6.91 13.12 -2.04
CA ALA A 173 6.53 11.70 -2.05
C ALA A 173 5.81 11.31 -3.35
N VAL A 174 4.89 12.14 -3.83
CA VAL A 174 4.19 11.95 -5.11
C VAL A 174 5.19 12.03 -6.26
N MET A 175 6.08 13.02 -6.27
CA MET A 175 7.18 13.15 -7.23
C MET A 175 8.06 11.91 -7.26
N PHE A 176 8.35 11.32 -6.10
CA PHE A 176 9.08 10.05 -6.02
C PHE A 176 8.29 8.91 -6.68
N ILE A 177 7.00 8.77 -6.39
CA ILE A 177 6.16 7.71 -7.00
C ILE A 177 6.14 7.84 -8.52
N VAL A 178 5.84 9.03 -9.06
CA VAL A 178 5.71 9.23 -10.51
C VAL A 178 7.04 9.10 -11.25
N SER A 179 8.18 9.32 -10.59
CA SER A 179 9.50 9.19 -11.23
C SER A 179 10.11 7.79 -11.16
N HIS A 180 9.45 6.81 -10.54
CA HIS A 180 9.98 5.45 -10.31
C HIS A 180 9.08 4.38 -10.92
N ALA A 181 8.93 4.41 -12.24
CA ALA A 181 8.08 3.49 -13.00
C ALA A 181 8.34 2.01 -12.75
N HIS A 182 9.61 1.62 -12.63
CA HIS A 182 10.00 0.24 -12.33
C HIS A 182 9.49 -0.26 -10.96
N THR A 183 9.10 0.65 -10.05
CA THR A 183 8.54 0.28 -8.73
C THR A 183 7.03 0.45 -8.70
N PHE A 184 6.53 1.56 -9.22
CA PHE A 184 5.11 1.93 -9.19
C PHE A 184 4.54 1.89 -10.59
N GLN A 185 3.58 1.01 -10.85
CA GLN A 185 2.93 0.87 -12.16
C GLN A 185 2.16 2.13 -12.56
N SER A 186 1.90 2.30 -13.86
CA SER A 186 1.23 3.49 -14.40
C SER A 186 -0.10 3.81 -13.69
N ARG A 187 -0.88 2.78 -13.34
CA ARG A 187 -2.15 2.94 -12.60
C ARG A 187 -1.93 3.65 -11.26
N THR A 188 -0.98 3.17 -10.46
CA THR A 188 -0.61 3.80 -9.17
C THR A 188 -0.13 5.23 -9.37
N ARG A 189 0.75 5.46 -10.34
CA ARG A 189 1.33 6.80 -10.62
C ARG A 189 0.24 7.82 -10.95
N LYS A 190 -0.70 7.47 -11.83
CA LYS A 190 -1.82 8.33 -12.23
C LYS A 190 -2.75 8.68 -11.07
N VAL A 191 -3.18 7.68 -10.30
CA VAL A 191 -4.15 7.88 -9.21
C VAL A 191 -3.56 8.73 -8.09
N VAL A 192 -2.33 8.42 -7.65
CA VAL A 192 -1.67 9.16 -6.57
C VAL A 192 -1.42 10.62 -6.97
N ARG A 193 -1.02 10.85 -8.23
CA ARG A 193 -0.89 12.20 -8.78
C ARG A 193 -2.22 12.94 -8.77
N ALA A 194 -3.28 12.33 -9.29
CA ALA A 194 -4.61 12.95 -9.36
C ALA A 194 -5.13 13.31 -7.96
N ALA A 195 -4.95 12.43 -6.97
CA ALA A 195 -5.31 12.69 -5.59
C ALA A 195 -4.58 13.91 -5.01
N TYR A 196 -3.28 14.04 -5.28
CA TYR A 196 -2.50 15.20 -4.84
C TYR A 196 -2.99 16.51 -5.47
N GLU A 197 -3.24 16.48 -6.78
CA GLU A 197 -3.73 17.64 -7.54
C GLU A 197 -5.15 18.06 -7.14
N GLU A 198 -5.98 17.13 -6.68
CA GLU A 198 -7.32 17.39 -6.17
C GLU A 198 -7.27 18.04 -4.78
N ARG A 199 -6.46 17.50 -3.85
CA ARG A 199 -6.43 17.98 -2.46
C ARG A 199 -5.67 19.28 -2.28
N PHE A 200 -4.53 19.44 -2.94
CA PHE A 200 -3.60 20.53 -2.64
C PHE A 200 -3.56 21.57 -3.75
N PHE A 201 -3.29 22.81 -3.36
CA PHE A 201 -2.99 23.85 -4.34
C PHE A 201 -1.63 23.59 -5.00
N VAL A 202 -1.65 23.18 -6.26
CA VAL A 202 -0.44 22.87 -7.02
C VAL A 202 0.07 24.11 -7.74
N SER A 203 1.28 24.55 -7.39
CA SER A 203 1.95 25.65 -8.09
C SER A 203 2.32 25.26 -9.53
N VAL A 204 2.49 26.27 -10.40
CA VAL A 204 2.93 26.06 -11.80
C VAL A 204 4.23 25.24 -11.88
N LYS A 205 5.17 25.47 -10.95
CA LYS A 205 6.44 24.75 -10.88
C LYS A 205 6.25 23.28 -10.51
N GLN A 206 5.39 23.00 -9.53
CA GLN A 206 5.07 21.63 -9.12
C GLN A 206 4.36 20.86 -10.23
N ARG A 207 3.38 21.50 -10.88
CA ARG A 207 2.65 20.92 -12.01
C ARG A 207 3.60 20.56 -13.15
N ALA A 208 4.47 21.49 -13.56
CA ALA A 208 5.48 21.22 -14.59
C ALA A 208 6.45 20.08 -14.20
N GLY A 209 6.74 19.92 -12.91
CA GLY A 209 7.53 18.81 -12.39
C GLY A 209 6.84 17.45 -12.55
N LEU A 210 5.54 17.40 -12.27
CA LEU A 210 4.69 16.20 -12.43
C LEU A 210 4.47 15.85 -13.91
N ASP A 211 4.13 16.85 -14.75
CA ASP A 211 3.89 16.71 -16.20
C ASP A 211 5.08 16.10 -16.96
N LYS A 212 6.30 16.30 -16.43
CA LYS A 212 7.53 15.75 -17.04
C LYS A 212 7.49 14.22 -17.11
N TRP A 213 6.88 13.56 -16.14
CA TRP A 213 6.91 12.09 -16.01
C TRP A 213 5.74 11.41 -16.72
N GLU A 214 4.64 12.11 -16.96
CA GLU A 214 3.49 11.59 -17.72
C GLU A 214 3.84 11.19 -19.16
N LYS A 215 4.82 11.89 -19.77
CA LYS A 215 5.31 11.56 -21.12
C LYS A 215 6.11 10.25 -21.16
N THR A 216 6.75 9.90 -20.06
CA THR A 216 7.47 8.63 -19.92
C THR A 216 6.47 7.50 -19.71
N ASP A 217 5.42 7.73 -18.90
CA ASP A 217 4.34 6.77 -18.68
C ASP A 217 3.65 6.34 -19.98
N ALA A 218 3.43 7.27 -20.91
CA ALA A 218 2.82 6.95 -22.20
C ALA A 218 3.70 6.04 -23.09
N ALA A 219 5.03 6.11 -22.93
CA ALA A 219 5.96 5.27 -23.66
C ALA A 219 6.09 3.87 -23.04
N GLU A 220 6.08 3.77 -21.71
CA GLU A 220 6.13 2.50 -20.97
C GLU A 220 4.80 1.74 -20.97
N LEU A 221 3.66 2.45 -20.99
CA LEU A 221 2.33 1.82 -21.13
C LEU A 221 2.20 0.98 -22.40
N ALA A 222 2.91 1.36 -23.47
CA ALA A 222 2.94 0.57 -24.70
C ALA A 222 3.69 -0.77 -24.53
N GLU A 223 4.46 -0.94 -23.44
CA GLU A 223 5.14 -2.18 -23.07
C GLU A 223 4.40 -2.93 -21.93
N GLU A 224 3.75 -2.21 -20.99
CA GLU A 224 2.99 -2.82 -19.88
C GLU A 224 1.73 -3.60 -20.34
N ASP A 225 1.16 -3.30 -21.51
CA ASP A 225 0.02 -4.04 -22.10
C ASP A 225 0.37 -5.51 -22.48
N GLU A 226 1.66 -5.89 -22.55
CA GLU A 226 2.08 -7.29 -22.78
C GLU A 226 2.16 -8.12 -21.48
N ASP A 227 2.27 -7.47 -20.32
CA ASP A 227 2.43 -8.09 -18.99
C ASP A 227 1.12 -8.14 -18.16
N GLU A 228 -0.03 -7.86 -18.78
CA GLU A 228 -1.35 -7.85 -18.12
C GLU A 228 -1.87 -9.25 -17.71
N ASN A 229 -1.05 -10.29 -17.91
CA ASN A 229 -1.37 -11.70 -17.66
C ASN A 229 -0.58 -12.31 -16.48
N ASP A 230 -0.21 -11.51 -15.48
CA ASP A 230 0.35 -12.04 -14.22
C ASP A 230 -0.74 -12.64 -13.34
N VAL A 231 -1.24 -13.79 -13.79
CA VAL A 231 -2.08 -14.72 -13.03
C VAL A 231 -1.15 -15.74 -12.38
N THR A 232 -0.81 -15.56 -11.09
CA THR A 232 -1.01 -16.53 -9.99
C THR A 232 -0.12 -16.28 -8.77
N THR A 233 -0.73 -16.49 -7.60
CA THR A 233 -0.23 -16.98 -6.29
C THR A 233 1.17 -16.60 -5.78
N GLU A 234 1.18 -16.12 -4.53
CA GLU A 234 2.27 -16.14 -3.53
C GLU A 234 3.67 -16.52 -4.05
N GLU A 235 4.56 -15.52 -4.04
CA GLU A 235 5.97 -15.53 -4.49
C GLU A 235 6.21 -15.20 -5.97
N GLU A 236 6.37 -13.89 -6.26
CA GLU A 236 6.91 -13.37 -7.51
C GLU A 236 8.39 -13.82 -7.70
N GLU A 237 8.60 -14.95 -8.39
CA GLU A 237 9.89 -15.29 -9.06
C GLU A 237 9.97 -14.54 -10.40
N GLU A 238 10.57 -13.35 -10.40
CA GLU A 238 10.76 -12.55 -11.62
C GLU A 238 12.12 -12.80 -12.31
N PRO A 239 12.17 -12.68 -13.65
CA PRO A 239 13.36 -12.94 -14.47
C PRO A 239 14.45 -11.88 -14.28
N ILE A 240 15.71 -12.32 -14.32
CA ILE A 240 16.90 -11.49 -14.16
C ILE A 240 17.10 -10.64 -15.43
N TYR A 241 16.54 -9.43 -15.46
CA TYR A 241 16.89 -8.42 -16.45
C TYR A 241 18.11 -7.62 -15.98
N PHE A 242 19.19 -7.68 -16.75
CA PHE A 242 20.40 -6.87 -16.56
C PHE A 242 20.06 -5.39 -16.80
N CYS A 243 20.13 -4.54 -15.77
CA CYS A 243 19.95 -3.10 -15.98
C CYS A 243 21.13 -2.54 -16.78
N TYR A 244 20.82 -2.00 -17.97
CA TYR A 244 21.69 -1.04 -18.61
C TYR A 244 21.30 0.37 -18.15
N ASP A 245 22.31 1.02 -17.59
CA ASP A 245 22.63 2.43 -17.76
C ASP A 245 22.19 3.49 -16.73
N SER A 246 23.07 4.48 -16.77
CA SER A 246 23.44 5.57 -15.90
C SER A 246 22.41 6.71 -15.79
N TYR A 247 22.71 7.63 -14.85
CA TYR A 247 22.02 8.90 -14.56
C TYR A 247 20.78 8.86 -13.66
N SER A 248 20.98 8.56 -12.37
CA SER A 248 20.03 8.95 -11.32
C SER A 248 20.72 9.37 -10.02
N ARG A 249 21.72 10.28 -10.11
CA ARG A 249 22.47 10.72 -8.92
C ARG A 249 22.64 12.23 -8.74
N SER A 250 22.37 13.08 -9.73
CA SER A 250 22.71 14.51 -9.63
C SER A 250 21.56 15.45 -9.26
N TYR A 251 20.30 14.98 -9.18
CA TYR A 251 19.17 15.90 -8.96
C TYR A 251 18.59 15.87 -7.53
N TYR A 252 18.87 14.83 -6.74
CA TYR A 252 18.34 14.70 -5.38
C TYR A 252 19.27 15.25 -4.28
N ASP A 253 20.57 15.40 -4.55
CA ASP A 253 21.53 15.95 -3.58
C ASP A 253 21.51 17.49 -3.50
N SER A 254 20.94 18.21 -4.48
CA SER A 254 20.97 19.68 -4.49
C SER A 254 19.86 20.36 -3.68
N TYR A 255 18.94 19.61 -3.06
CA TYR A 255 17.84 20.18 -2.27
C TYR A 255 18.03 20.07 -0.74
N TYR A 256 19.13 19.47 -0.28
CA TYR A 256 19.42 19.27 1.14
C TYR A 256 20.62 20.07 1.69
N ASP A 257 21.27 20.90 0.87
CA ASP A 257 22.51 21.61 1.25
C ASP A 257 22.34 23.14 1.47
N GLU A 258 21.12 23.68 1.43
CA GLU A 258 20.87 25.14 1.58
C GLU A 258 20.23 25.58 2.92
N THR A 259 20.23 24.75 3.97
CA THR A 259 19.69 25.15 5.29
C THR A 259 20.64 24.99 6.48
N GLN A 260 21.96 25.05 6.25
CA GLN A 260 22.96 25.13 7.32
C GLN A 260 24.03 26.15 6.93
N GLY A 261 23.74 27.44 7.10
CA GLY A 261 24.74 28.49 6.89
C GLY A 261 24.19 29.90 6.95
N GLU A 262 23.59 30.30 8.08
CA GLU A 262 23.53 31.71 8.47
C GLU A 262 23.14 31.85 9.96
N SER A 263 24.16 31.93 10.81
CA SER A 263 24.22 32.69 12.07
C SER A 263 25.68 32.84 12.49
#